data_AF-D0MQF1-F1
#
_entry.id   AF-D0MQF1-F1
#
_cell.length_a   1.000
_cell.length_b   1.000
_cell.length_c   1.000
_cell.angle_alpha   90.00
_cell.angle_beta   90.00
_cell.angle_gamma   90.00
#
_symmetry.space_group_name_H-M   'P 1'
#
loop_
_entity.id
_entity.type
_entity.pdbx_description
1 polymer ?
#
loop_
_entity_poly.entity_id
_entity_poly.type
_entity_poly.pdbx_seq_one_letter_code
_entity_poly.pdbx_strand_id
1 'polypeptide(L)'
;MVVETKETYQTITKPFIVSIPAENIDETERVIYEDMSPRDGFILLPDFKWSDPSNLESLYCLAIVHDRSLRSLRDLTGSHLKLLQNVRYLGAHVFSLSTNILPSARTFSGKAVLLDDVIYNLSVNGDHYKNATLSFVVGEMQHKPLFELYREKKII
;
A
#
# COMPACT_ATOMS: atom_id res chain seq x y z
N MET A 1 7.97 -4.07 18.39
CA MET A 1 7.66 -2.99 17.43
C MET A 1 8.98 -2.58 16.81
N VAL A 2 9.06 -2.46 15.49
CA VAL A 2 10.27 -2.00 14.78
C VAL A 2 10.16 -0.49 14.58
N VAL A 3 11.25 0.23 14.79
CA VAL A 3 11.43 1.62 14.39
C VAL A 3 12.53 1.64 13.33
N GLU A 4 12.12 1.62 12.06
CA GLU A 4 13.00 1.45 10.91
C GLU A 4 13.51 2.81 10.40
N THR A 5 14.79 3.09 10.58
CA THR A 5 15.46 4.24 9.94
C THR A 5 15.78 3.94 8.48
N LYS A 6 16.23 4.96 7.74
CA LYS A 6 16.75 4.79 6.38
C LYS A 6 17.87 3.75 6.31
N GLU A 7 18.80 3.78 7.25
CA GLU A 7 19.95 2.87 7.31
C GLU A 7 19.49 1.43 7.57
N THR A 8 18.56 1.24 8.51
CA THR A 8 17.96 -0.06 8.79
C THR A 8 17.24 -0.61 7.56
N TYR A 9 16.45 0.22 6.86
CA TYR A 9 15.82 -0.17 5.60
C TYR A 9 16.85 -0.60 4.55
N GLN A 10 17.90 0.20 4.34
CA GLN A 10 18.91 -0.08 3.31
C GLN A 10 19.70 -1.36 3.59
N THR A 11 19.99 -1.66 4.84
CA THR A 11 20.88 -2.75 5.24
C THR A 11 20.15 -4.07 5.52
N ILE A 12 18.87 -4.02 5.90
CA ILE A 12 18.10 -5.21 6.30
C ILE A 12 16.89 -5.40 5.39
N THR A 13 15.97 -4.43 5.39
CA THR A 13 14.64 -4.59 4.78
C THR A 13 14.69 -4.62 3.26
N LYS A 14 15.48 -3.75 2.65
CA LYS A 14 15.58 -3.65 1.19
C LYS A 14 16.16 -4.94 0.58
N PRO A 15 17.28 -5.51 1.07
CA PRO A 15 17.74 -6.82 0.62
C PRO A 15 16.68 -7.91 0.77
N PHE A 16 15.95 -7.92 1.90
CA PHE A 16 14.86 -8.87 2.13
C PHE A 16 13.73 -8.71 1.11
N ILE A 17 13.25 -7.48 0.89
CA ILE A 17 12.25 -7.17 -0.13
C ILE A 17 12.75 -7.70 -1.48
N VAL A 18 13.93 -7.29 -1.94
CA VAL A 18 14.52 -7.72 -3.23
C VAL A 18 14.59 -9.25 -3.37
N SER A 19 14.79 -10.00 -2.29
CA SER A 19 14.81 -11.47 -2.31
C SER A 19 13.45 -12.13 -2.55
N ILE A 20 12.34 -11.42 -2.29
CA ILE A 20 10.99 -11.92 -2.56
C ILE A 20 10.72 -11.80 -4.07
N PRO A 21 10.36 -12.90 -4.76
CA PRO A 21 10.04 -12.87 -6.18
C PRO A 21 8.79 -12.01 -6.44
N ALA A 22 8.74 -11.37 -7.60
CA ALA A 22 7.52 -10.70 -8.04
C ALA A 22 6.47 -11.77 -8.35
N GLU A 23 5.35 -11.76 -7.62
CA GLU A 23 4.21 -12.63 -7.90
C GLU A 23 3.37 -12.05 -9.04
N ASN A 24 2.88 -12.93 -9.92
CA ASN A 24 1.85 -12.56 -10.88
C ASN A 24 0.49 -12.65 -10.16
N ILE A 25 -0.16 -11.51 -9.98
CA ILE A 25 -1.51 -11.46 -9.45
C ILE A 25 -2.45 -11.79 -10.61
N ASP A 26 -3.00 -13.00 -10.61
CA ASP A 26 -3.99 -13.47 -11.58
C ASP A 26 -5.40 -13.27 -10.98
N GLU A 27 -5.81 -12.02 -10.82
CA GLU A 27 -7.10 -11.63 -10.20
C GLU A 27 -8.08 -11.04 -11.24
N THR A 28 -8.17 -11.65 -12.42
CA THR A 28 -8.95 -11.11 -13.55
C THR A 28 -10.47 -11.20 -13.39
N GLU A 29 -11.00 -11.95 -12.42
CA GLU A 29 -12.44 -12.25 -12.41
C GLU A 29 -13.34 -11.22 -11.69
N ARG A 30 -12.80 -10.19 -11.02
CA ARG A 30 -13.62 -9.25 -10.22
C ARG A 30 -13.15 -7.78 -10.24
N VAL A 31 -12.74 -7.28 -11.39
CA VAL A 31 -12.35 -5.86 -11.53
C VAL A 31 -13.58 -4.95 -11.46
N ILE A 32 -13.55 -3.94 -10.58
CA ILE A 32 -14.57 -2.86 -10.48
C ILE A 32 -14.23 -1.74 -11.48
N TYR A 33 -12.95 -1.39 -11.57
CA TYR A 33 -12.45 -0.33 -12.46
C TYR A 33 -10.98 -0.55 -12.80
N GLU A 34 -10.59 -0.14 -13.99
CA GLU A 34 -9.20 -0.17 -14.41
C GLU A 34 -8.86 1.07 -15.24
N ASP A 35 -7.81 1.78 -14.82
CA ASP A 35 -7.10 2.76 -15.64
C ASP A 35 -5.85 2.09 -16.21
N MET A 36 -5.80 1.93 -17.54
CA MET A 36 -4.70 1.24 -18.25
C MET A 36 -3.39 2.04 -18.32
N SER A 37 -3.34 3.26 -17.78
CA SER A 37 -2.11 4.06 -17.76
C SER A 37 -1.01 3.29 -17.02
N PRO A 38 0.13 2.96 -17.67
CA PRO A 38 1.17 2.14 -17.05
C PRO A 38 1.88 2.85 -15.89
N ARG A 39 1.76 4.19 -15.83
CA ARG A 39 2.43 5.03 -14.83
C ARG A 39 1.48 5.57 -13.76
N ASP A 40 0.30 6.03 -14.17
CA ASP A 40 -0.64 6.75 -13.31
C ASP A 40 -1.98 6.03 -13.14
N GLY A 41 -2.09 4.82 -13.71
CA GLY A 41 -3.27 3.97 -13.66
C GLY A 41 -3.19 2.90 -12.58
N PHE A 42 -4.33 2.31 -12.29
CA PHE A 42 -4.51 1.28 -11.27
C PHE A 42 -5.74 0.44 -11.56
N ILE A 43 -5.80 -0.74 -10.95
CA ILE A 43 -6.94 -1.65 -10.93
C ILE A 43 -7.61 -1.53 -9.56
N LEU A 44 -8.92 -1.32 -9.54
CA LEU A 44 -9.74 -1.37 -8.33
C LEU A 44 -10.54 -2.68 -8.33
N LEU A 45 -10.43 -3.44 -7.25
CA LEU A 45 -11.13 -4.72 -7.10
C LEU A 45 -11.54 -4.96 -5.63
N PRO A 46 -12.55 -5.80 -5.36
CA PRO A 46 -12.90 -6.18 -4.00
C PRO A 46 -11.81 -7.05 -3.38
N ASP A 47 -11.41 -6.73 -2.15
CA ASP A 47 -10.45 -7.53 -1.38
C ASP A 47 -11.09 -8.83 -0.89
N PHE A 48 -10.31 -9.89 -0.74
CA PHE A 48 -10.77 -11.19 -0.25
C PHE A 48 -11.41 -11.13 1.15
N LYS A 49 -11.16 -10.06 1.93
CA LYS A 49 -11.81 -9.81 3.23
C LYS A 49 -13.27 -9.41 3.11
N TRP A 50 -13.73 -8.96 1.94
CA TRP A 50 -15.14 -8.68 1.72
C TRP A 50 -15.88 -9.97 1.37
N SER A 51 -16.63 -10.49 2.34
CA SER A 51 -17.28 -11.81 2.26
C SER A 51 -18.76 -11.78 1.89
N ASP A 52 -19.43 -10.63 1.95
CA ASP A 52 -20.85 -10.49 1.65
C ASP A 52 -21.09 -9.45 0.54
N PRO A 53 -21.26 -9.91 -0.72
CA PRO A 53 -21.58 -9.05 -1.85
C PRO A 53 -22.86 -8.22 -1.69
N SER A 54 -23.77 -8.64 -0.82
CA SER A 54 -25.04 -7.94 -0.57
C SER A 54 -24.88 -6.78 0.40
N ASN A 55 -23.81 -6.78 1.21
CA ASN A 55 -23.53 -5.76 2.22
C ASN A 55 -22.46 -4.78 1.73
N LEU A 56 -22.91 -3.82 0.93
CA LEU A 56 -22.06 -2.75 0.36
C LEU A 56 -21.49 -1.81 1.42
N GLU A 57 -22.10 -1.70 2.61
CA GLU A 57 -21.54 -0.92 3.72
C GLU A 57 -20.24 -1.52 4.27
N SER A 58 -20.05 -2.83 4.10
CA SER A 58 -18.82 -3.54 4.48
C SER A 58 -17.83 -3.73 3.33
N LEU A 59 -18.11 -3.13 2.15
CA LEU A 59 -17.25 -3.27 0.98
C LEU A 59 -15.82 -2.82 1.31
N TYR A 60 -14.88 -3.74 1.07
CA TYR A 60 -13.46 -3.50 1.20
C TYR A 60 -12.82 -3.69 -0.17
N CYS A 61 -12.20 -2.63 -0.69
CA CYS A 61 -11.54 -2.64 -2.00
C CYS A 61 -10.03 -2.51 -1.87
N LEU A 62 -9.32 -3.08 -2.84
CA LEU A 62 -7.89 -2.90 -3.06
C LEU A 62 -7.66 -2.11 -4.35
N ALA A 63 -6.71 -1.18 -4.32
CA ALA A 63 -6.18 -0.52 -5.50
C ALA A 63 -4.79 -1.07 -5.80
N ILE A 64 -4.61 -1.67 -6.98
CA ILE A 64 -3.36 -2.27 -7.43
C ILE A 64 -2.78 -1.42 -8.56
N VAL A 65 -1.61 -0.85 -8.35
CA VAL A 65 -0.91 -0.06 -9.38
C VAL A 65 -0.24 -0.97 -10.41
N HIS A 66 -0.13 -0.50 -11.65
CA HIS A 66 0.49 -1.28 -12.74
C HIS A 66 2.01 -1.38 -12.61
N ASP A 67 2.66 -0.34 -12.06
CA ASP A 67 4.11 -0.33 -11.86
C ASP A 67 4.54 -1.30 -10.75
N ARG A 68 4.98 -2.49 -11.16
CA ARG A 68 5.46 -3.56 -10.26
C ARG A 68 6.81 -3.27 -9.60
N SER A 69 7.49 -2.19 -9.99
CA SER A 69 8.72 -1.75 -9.32
C SER A 69 8.44 -1.04 -7.99
N LEU A 70 7.21 -0.58 -7.76
CA LEU A 70 6.77 0.00 -6.49
C LEU A 70 6.44 -1.11 -5.49
N ARG A 71 7.37 -1.40 -4.58
CA ARG A 71 7.27 -2.54 -3.65
C ARG A 71 6.86 -2.13 -2.24
N SER A 72 7.02 -0.86 -1.90
CA SER A 72 6.71 -0.34 -0.58
C SER A 72 6.55 1.19 -0.61
N LEU A 73 6.13 1.75 0.53
CA LEU A 73 6.08 3.19 0.76
C LEU A 73 7.42 3.89 0.49
N ARG A 74 8.56 3.19 0.66
CA ARG A 74 9.92 3.70 0.43
C ARG A 74 10.24 3.96 -1.04
N ASP A 75 9.51 3.33 -1.96
CA ASP A 75 9.67 3.52 -3.41
C ASP A 75 8.86 4.72 -3.92
N LEU A 76 7.92 5.23 -3.12
CA LEU A 76 7.10 6.38 -3.50
C LEU A 76 7.91 7.68 -3.46
N THR A 77 7.74 8.51 -4.49
CA THR A 77 8.35 9.83 -4.59
C THR A 77 7.32 10.85 -5.08
N GLY A 78 7.71 12.13 -5.13
CA GLY A 78 6.89 13.19 -5.71
C GLY A 78 6.44 12.92 -7.15
N SER A 79 7.16 12.10 -7.92
CA SER A 79 6.75 11.70 -9.29
C SER A 79 5.49 10.85 -9.33
N HIS A 80 5.09 10.25 -8.20
CA HIS A 80 3.91 9.38 -8.07
C HIS A 80 2.69 10.11 -7.52
N LEU A 81 2.75 11.43 -7.28
CA LEU A 81 1.62 12.20 -6.76
C LEU A 81 0.38 12.06 -7.64
N LYS A 82 0.54 12.06 -8.96
CA LYS A 82 -0.57 11.94 -9.90
C LYS A 82 -1.26 10.58 -9.79
N LEU A 83 -0.50 9.48 -9.79
CA LEU A 83 -0.98 8.13 -9.49
C LEU A 83 -1.76 8.06 -8.17
N LEU A 84 -1.17 8.55 -7.06
CA LEU A 84 -1.80 8.48 -5.73
C LEU A 84 -3.10 9.32 -5.66
N GLN A 85 -3.12 10.48 -6.33
CA GLN A 85 -4.34 11.28 -6.47
C GLN A 85 -5.39 10.56 -7.32
N ASN A 86 -5.00 9.89 -8.41
CA ASN A 86 -5.92 9.09 -9.21
C ASN A 86 -6.54 7.97 -8.36
N VAL A 87 -5.74 7.22 -7.61
CA VAL A 87 -6.23 6.18 -6.68
C VAL A 87 -7.24 6.76 -5.69
N ARG A 88 -6.93 7.93 -5.09
CA ARG A 88 -7.83 8.60 -4.15
C ARG A 88 -9.13 9.06 -4.79
N TYR A 89 -9.07 9.83 -5.87
CA TYR A 89 -10.25 10.50 -6.43
C TYR A 89 -11.07 9.59 -7.33
N LEU A 90 -10.43 8.86 -8.25
CA LEU A 90 -11.13 7.94 -9.14
C LEU A 90 -11.65 6.74 -8.36
N GLY A 91 -10.87 6.22 -7.40
CA GLY A 91 -11.31 5.13 -6.52
C GLY A 91 -12.58 5.50 -5.73
N ALA A 92 -12.59 6.68 -5.10
CA ALA A 92 -13.77 7.17 -4.37
C ALA A 92 -14.96 7.45 -5.30
N HIS A 93 -14.71 8.00 -6.49
CA HIS A 93 -15.77 8.30 -7.45
C HIS A 93 -16.43 7.03 -7.99
N VAL A 94 -15.63 6.06 -8.42
CA VAL A 94 -16.11 4.75 -8.89
C VAL A 94 -16.87 4.03 -7.77
N PHE A 95 -16.35 4.03 -6.55
CA PHE A 95 -17.02 3.44 -5.39
C PHE A 95 -18.41 4.05 -5.17
N SER A 96 -18.50 5.39 -5.20
CA SER A 96 -19.79 6.07 -5.01
C SER A 96 -20.80 5.74 -6.10
N LEU A 97 -20.34 5.61 -7.36
CA LEU A 97 -21.21 5.25 -8.49
C LEU A 97 -21.68 3.79 -8.42
N SER A 98 -20.81 2.87 -8.00
CA SER A 98 -21.12 1.44 -7.95
C SER A 98 -21.98 1.06 -6.74
N THR A 99 -21.85 1.79 -5.62
CA THR A 99 -22.53 1.42 -4.36
C THR A 99 -23.69 2.33 -3.97
N ASN A 100 -23.79 3.55 -4.54
CA ASN A 100 -24.62 4.64 -4.03
C ASN A 100 -24.33 5.02 -2.56
N ILE A 101 -23.16 4.65 -2.02
CA ILE A 101 -22.71 4.96 -0.66
C ILE A 101 -21.53 5.91 -0.73
N LEU A 102 -21.49 6.91 0.16
CA LEU A 102 -20.31 7.77 0.31
C LEU A 102 -19.20 7.00 1.04
N PRO A 103 -17.96 6.97 0.51
CA PRO A 103 -16.87 6.28 1.18
C PRO A 103 -16.65 6.86 2.58
N SER A 104 -16.69 6.02 3.60
CA SER A 104 -16.37 6.44 4.96
C SER A 104 -14.85 6.60 5.12
N ALA A 105 -14.41 7.73 5.67
CA ALA A 105 -13.00 8.14 5.74
C ALA A 105 -12.15 7.37 6.78
N ARG A 106 -12.39 6.07 7.00
CA ARG A 106 -11.73 5.34 8.08
C ARG A 106 -11.12 4.03 7.61
N THR A 107 -9.80 4.03 7.51
CA THR A 107 -9.00 2.84 7.82
C THR A 107 -8.07 3.19 8.98
N PHE A 108 -8.50 2.85 10.20
CA PHE A 108 -7.58 2.76 11.33
C PHE A 108 -7.13 1.32 11.45
N SER A 109 -5.85 1.08 11.24
CA SER A 109 -5.16 -0.05 11.86
C SER A 109 -3.74 0.40 12.14
N GLY A 110 -3.13 -0.03 13.24
CA GLY A 110 -1.75 0.36 13.61
C GLY A 110 -0.65 -0.04 12.60
N LYS A 111 -1.01 -0.57 11.43
CA LYS A 111 -0.15 -0.81 10.26
C LYS A 111 -0.48 0.07 9.05
N ALA A 112 -1.64 0.73 9.03
CA ALA A 112 -2.11 1.52 7.90
C ALA A 112 -1.54 2.95 7.96
N VAL A 113 -1.13 3.46 6.80
CA VAL A 113 -0.80 4.87 6.59
C VAL A 113 -1.91 5.46 5.74
N LEU A 114 -2.50 6.58 6.15
CA LEU A 114 -3.57 7.22 5.39
C LEU A 114 -3.02 7.73 4.06
N LEU A 115 -3.72 7.44 2.96
CA LEU A 115 -3.29 7.87 1.62
C LEU A 115 -3.18 9.40 1.52
N ASP A 116 -4.05 10.14 2.22
CA ASP A 116 -3.97 11.60 2.31
C ASP A 116 -2.66 12.08 2.95
N ASP A 117 -2.19 11.40 4.01
CA ASP A 117 -0.91 11.73 4.64
C ASP A 117 0.26 11.41 3.71
N VAL A 118 0.20 10.30 2.96
CA VAL A 118 1.21 9.96 1.95
C VAL A 118 1.30 11.03 0.86
N ILE A 119 0.15 11.44 0.32
CA ILE A 119 0.08 12.50 -0.69
C ILE A 119 0.62 13.81 -0.13
N TYR A 120 0.20 14.20 1.07
CA TYR A 120 0.68 15.42 1.73
C TYR A 120 2.19 15.39 1.93
N ASN A 121 2.73 14.34 2.54
CA ASN A 121 4.16 14.19 2.82
C ASN A 121 5.00 14.28 1.54
N LEU A 122 4.57 13.62 0.46
CA LEU A 122 5.28 13.66 -0.83
C LEU A 122 5.13 15.00 -1.55
N SER A 123 4.02 15.71 -1.37
CA SER A 123 3.85 17.06 -1.92
C SER A 123 4.74 18.10 -1.24
N VAL A 124 5.00 17.94 0.05
CA VAL A 124 5.89 18.81 0.82
C VAL A 124 7.36 18.44 0.54
N ASN A 125 7.66 17.14 0.49
CA ASN A 125 8.99 16.63 0.17
C ASN A 125 8.87 15.36 -0.68
N GLY A 126 9.23 15.47 -1.96
CA GLY A 126 9.17 14.37 -2.92
C GLY A 126 10.00 13.15 -2.54
N ASP A 127 10.98 13.26 -1.64
CA ASP A 127 11.81 12.15 -1.14
C ASP A 127 11.53 11.82 0.33
N HIS A 128 10.37 12.22 0.87
CA HIS A 128 10.03 12.03 2.28
C HIS A 128 10.26 10.59 2.75
N TYR A 129 9.67 9.61 2.06
CA TYR A 129 9.72 8.21 2.49
C TYR A 129 11.09 7.53 2.28
N LYS A 130 11.97 8.11 1.45
CA LYS A 130 13.36 7.65 1.35
C LYS A 130 14.15 7.91 2.64
N ASN A 131 13.74 8.89 3.43
CA ASN A 131 14.48 9.36 4.61
C ASN A 131 13.69 9.23 5.92
N ALA A 132 12.37 9.05 5.87
CA ALA A 132 11.53 8.95 7.06
C ALA A 132 11.90 7.74 7.94
N THR A 133 11.79 7.89 9.25
CA THR A 133 11.80 6.75 10.18
C THR A 133 10.38 6.20 10.26
N LEU A 134 10.19 4.91 9.97
CA LEU A 134 8.88 4.26 9.90
C LEU A 134 8.73 3.25 11.03
N SER A 135 7.60 3.31 11.74
CA SER A 135 7.30 2.40 12.84
C SER A 135 6.23 1.39 12.44
N PHE A 136 6.49 0.10 12.64
CA PHE A 136 5.53 -0.96 12.31
C PHE A 136 5.73 -2.22 13.16
N VAL A 137 4.73 -3.09 13.14
CA VAL A 137 4.78 -4.39 13.85
C VAL A 137 5.15 -5.50 12.87
N VAL A 138 6.29 -6.14 13.14
CA VAL A 138 6.71 -7.38 12.49
C VAL A 138 6.29 -8.54 13.38
N GLY A 139 5.40 -9.40 12.86
CA GLY A 139 4.91 -10.57 13.58
C GLY A 139 5.90 -11.73 13.52
N GLU A 140 6.20 -12.33 14.68
CA GLU A 140 7.16 -13.44 14.84
C GLU A 140 6.82 -14.66 13.98
N MET A 141 5.53 -15.00 13.88
CA MET A 141 5.08 -16.15 13.09
C MET A 141 4.77 -15.78 11.63
N GLN A 142 4.03 -14.69 11.40
CA GLN A 142 3.56 -14.34 10.04
C GLN A 142 4.67 -13.79 9.14
N HIS A 143 5.70 -13.16 9.72
CA HIS A 143 6.81 -12.53 8.99
C HIS A 143 8.16 -13.08 9.48
N LYS A 144 8.17 -14.36 9.89
CA LYS A 144 9.32 -15.01 10.55
C LYS A 144 10.68 -14.69 9.92
N PRO A 145 10.86 -14.75 8.58
CA PRO A 145 12.17 -14.45 7.98
C PRO A 145 12.66 -13.02 8.28
N LEU A 146 11.81 -12.01 8.14
CA LEU A 146 12.16 -10.62 8.42
C LEU A 146 12.29 -10.37 9.94
N PHE A 147 11.46 -11.03 10.74
CA PHE A 147 11.54 -10.96 12.21
C PHE A 147 12.91 -11.45 12.71
N GLU A 148 13.36 -12.60 12.21
CA GLU A 148 14.66 -13.18 12.55
C GLU A 148 15.82 -12.27 12.16
N LEU A 149 15.79 -11.68 10.96
CA LEU A 149 16.79 -10.69 10.54
C LEU A 149 16.86 -9.49 11.49
N TYR A 150 15.71 -8.98 11.94
CA TYR A 150 15.68 -7.88 12.89
C TYR A 150 16.20 -8.28 14.28
N ARG A 151 15.89 -9.50 14.74
CA ARG A 151 16.37 -10.06 16.00
C ARG A 151 17.89 -10.25 15.99
N GLU A 152 18.44 -10.83 14.92
CA GLU A 152 19.88 -11.02 14.74
C GLU A 152 20.66 -9.70 14.75
N LYS A 153 20.07 -8.65 14.19
CA LYS A 153 20.65 -7.30 14.14
C LYS A 153 20.33 -6.45 15.38
N LYS A 154 19.66 -7.01 16.39
CA LYS A 154 19.27 -6.34 17.64
C LYS A 154 18.42 -5.09 17.43
N ILE A 155 17.56 -5.11 16.41
CA ILE A 155 16.57 -4.06 16.15
C ILE A 155 15.32 -4.27 17.02
N ILE A 156 14.98 -5.54 17.27
CA ILE A 156 13.89 -5.99 18.15
C ILE A 156 14.38 -7.09 19.09
#